data_AF-A0AAD8HRV1-F1
#
_entry.id   AF-A0AAD8HRV1-F1
#
_cell.length_a   1.000
_cell.length_b   1.000
_cell.length_c   1.000
_cell.angle_alpha   90.00
_cell.angle_beta   90.00
_cell.angle_gamma   90.00
#
_symmetry.space_group_name_H-M   'P 1'
#
loop_
_entity.id
_entity.type
_entity.pdbx_description
1 polymer ?
#
loop_
_entity_poly.entity_id
_entity_poly.type
_entity_poly.pdbx_seq_one_letter_code
_entity_poly.pdbx_strand_id
1 'polypeptide(L)'
;MWKKARKGKDGEVVDPELVEVYDKIDTLLEKQSKGEFSPCGSEDVLTKALETPEHSGRVRGVGSFVTPSMFFNLPTGKGCRITKAELLARDRERDAELEKAKQEMERTRQEMERTREEMVQALKAMGLANIPSPKLSEMASCGQKVASPSVVKDLDQLLVDDDDCVPIKPIPPENKVK
;
A
#
# COMPACT_ATOMS: atom_id res chain seq x y z
N MET A 1 32.68 -3.54 -12.93
CA MET A 1 31.86 -4.57 -12.23
C MET A 1 31.47 -5.70 -13.17
N TRP A 2 30.81 -5.40 -14.30
CA TRP A 2 30.36 -6.40 -15.28
C TRP A 2 31.45 -7.40 -15.73
N LYS A 3 32.65 -6.89 -16.09
CA LYS A 3 33.82 -7.74 -16.41
C LYS A 3 34.25 -8.64 -15.23
N LYS A 4 34.20 -8.14 -13.98
CA LYS A 4 34.58 -8.97 -12.83
C LYS A 4 33.57 -10.09 -12.56
N ALA A 5 32.28 -9.82 -12.74
CA ALA A 5 31.21 -10.80 -12.52
C ALA A 5 31.21 -11.96 -13.53
N ARG A 6 31.86 -11.79 -14.67
CA ARG A 6 31.95 -12.78 -15.76
C ARG A 6 33.31 -13.46 -15.88
N LYS A 7 34.21 -13.20 -14.93
CA LYS A 7 35.43 -13.99 -14.77
C LYS A 7 35.08 -15.30 -14.06
N GLY A 8 35.62 -16.42 -14.55
CA GLY A 8 35.56 -17.70 -13.86
C GLY A 8 36.36 -17.68 -12.54
N LYS A 9 36.31 -18.78 -11.79
CA LYS A 9 37.06 -18.93 -10.52
C LYS A 9 38.56 -18.70 -10.70
N ASP A 10 39.08 -19.00 -11.88
CA ASP A 10 40.51 -18.88 -12.23
C ASP A 10 40.86 -17.53 -12.88
N GLY A 11 39.89 -16.60 -12.99
CA GLY A 11 40.10 -15.26 -13.55
C GLY A 11 40.04 -15.21 -15.09
N GLU A 12 39.91 -16.35 -15.75
CA GLU A 12 39.78 -16.49 -17.20
C GLU A 12 38.35 -16.22 -17.68
N VAL A 13 38.25 -15.66 -18.88
CA VAL A 13 37.01 -15.48 -19.61
C VAL A 13 36.78 -16.74 -20.42
N VAL A 14 35.80 -17.54 -20.01
CA VAL A 14 35.57 -18.90 -20.56
C VAL A 14 34.97 -18.85 -21.98
N ASP A 15 34.38 -17.73 -22.36
CA ASP A 15 33.58 -17.59 -23.58
C ASP A 15 34.24 -16.60 -24.56
N PRO A 16 34.53 -16.99 -25.82
CA PRO A 16 35.10 -16.09 -26.82
C PRO A 16 34.22 -14.86 -27.09
N GLU A 17 32.88 -14.97 -26.99
CA GLU A 17 31.98 -13.82 -27.20
C GLU A 17 32.18 -12.75 -26.11
N LEU A 18 32.52 -13.16 -24.90
CA LEU A 18 32.79 -12.23 -23.80
C LEU A 18 34.11 -11.48 -24.00
N VAL A 19 35.09 -12.07 -24.68
CA VAL A 19 36.35 -11.40 -25.00
C VAL A 19 36.09 -10.18 -25.89
N GLU A 20 35.28 -10.33 -26.94
CA GLU A 20 34.91 -9.22 -27.81
C GLU A 20 34.18 -8.10 -27.04
N VAL A 21 33.27 -8.46 -26.13
CA VAL A 21 32.58 -7.47 -25.30
C VAL A 21 33.55 -6.78 -24.33
N TYR A 22 34.58 -7.47 -23.82
CA TYR A 22 35.60 -6.85 -22.97
C TYR A 22 36.38 -5.79 -23.73
N ASP A 23 36.83 -6.10 -24.95
CA ASP A 23 37.57 -5.18 -25.80
C ASP A 23 36.73 -3.97 -26.19
N LYS A 24 35.44 -4.17 -26.50
CA LYS A 24 34.48 -3.08 -26.73
C LYS A 24 34.34 -2.18 -25.51
N ILE A 25 34.22 -2.77 -24.31
CA ILE A 25 34.13 -2.00 -23.05
C ILE A 25 35.41 -1.17 -22.84
N ASP A 26 36.59 -1.75 -23.04
CA ASP A 26 37.85 -1.03 -22.84
C ASP A 26 38.01 0.11 -23.86
N THR A 27 37.69 -0.14 -25.13
CA THR A 27 37.67 0.89 -26.17
C THR A 27 36.72 2.04 -25.82
N LEU A 28 35.53 1.74 -25.31
CA LEU A 28 34.55 2.76 -24.91
C LEU A 28 34.98 3.53 -23.67
N LEU A 29 35.62 2.88 -22.70
CA LEU A 29 36.20 3.55 -21.52
C LEU A 29 37.35 4.48 -21.90
N GLU A 30 38.18 4.11 -22.86
CA GLU A 30 39.21 5.00 -23.41
C GLU A 30 38.61 6.20 -24.15
N LYS A 31 37.55 6.00 -24.93
CA LYS A 31 36.81 7.11 -25.56
C LYS A 31 36.17 8.02 -24.51
N GLN A 32 35.70 7.45 -23.41
CA GLN A 32 35.14 8.19 -22.30
C GLN A 32 36.19 9.05 -21.60
N SER A 33 37.38 8.50 -21.34
CA SER A 33 38.47 9.24 -20.69
C SER A 33 39.01 10.38 -21.56
N LYS A 34 38.95 10.22 -22.89
CA LYS A 34 39.25 11.25 -23.88
C LYS A 34 38.13 12.28 -24.06
N GLY A 35 36.96 12.07 -23.45
CA GLY A 35 35.79 12.95 -23.58
C GLY A 35 35.02 12.82 -24.89
N GLU A 36 35.35 11.84 -25.74
CA GLU A 36 34.65 11.56 -27.00
C GLU A 36 33.32 10.83 -26.75
N PHE A 37 33.25 10.05 -25.69
CA PHE A 37 32.05 9.33 -25.27
C PHE A 37 31.56 9.83 -23.91
N SER A 38 30.35 10.38 -23.86
CA SER A 38 29.72 10.78 -22.60
C SER A 38 28.47 9.92 -22.37
N PRO A 39 28.45 9.03 -21.35
CA PRO A 39 27.29 8.22 -21.07
C PRO A 39 26.16 9.09 -20.53
N CYS A 40 24.96 8.94 -21.10
CA CYS A 40 23.77 9.70 -20.70
C CYS A 40 22.57 8.78 -20.55
N GLY A 41 21.93 8.82 -19.38
CA GLY A 41 20.74 8.01 -19.09
C GLY A 41 20.99 6.52 -19.31
N SER A 42 20.22 5.93 -20.22
CA SER A 42 20.29 4.52 -20.61
C SER A 42 21.40 4.18 -21.60
N GLU A 43 22.04 5.18 -22.21
CA GLU A 43 23.17 5.00 -23.13
C GLU A 43 24.50 5.04 -22.39
N ASP A 44 24.74 4.02 -21.56
CA ASP A 44 26.01 3.85 -20.86
C ASP A 44 27.01 2.98 -21.66
N VAL A 45 28.23 2.85 -21.12
CA VAL A 45 29.30 2.03 -21.72
C VAL A 45 28.84 0.59 -21.95
N LEU A 46 28.06 0.01 -21.02
CA LEU A 46 27.63 -1.37 -21.10
C LEU A 46 26.51 -1.57 -22.13
N THR A 47 25.59 -0.62 -22.24
CA THR A 47 24.55 -0.61 -23.27
C THR A 47 25.17 -0.56 -24.66
N LYS A 48 26.19 0.30 -24.86
CA LYS A 48 26.89 0.39 -26.15
C LYS A 48 27.74 -0.85 -26.45
N ALA A 49 28.41 -1.43 -25.44
CA ALA A 49 29.23 -2.61 -25.65
C ALA A 49 28.43 -3.89 -25.94
N LEU A 50 27.25 -4.02 -25.31
CA LEU A 50 26.37 -5.18 -25.48
C LEU A 50 25.38 -5.01 -26.62
N GLU A 51 25.20 -3.78 -27.11
CA GLU A 51 24.25 -3.43 -28.18
C GLU A 51 22.78 -3.80 -27.86
N THR A 52 22.49 -4.09 -26.59
CA THR A 52 21.15 -4.40 -26.09
C THR A 52 20.52 -3.17 -25.45
N PRO A 53 19.29 -2.76 -25.84
CA PRO A 53 18.59 -1.68 -25.15
C PRO A 53 18.27 -2.04 -23.70
N GLU A 54 18.28 -1.05 -22.82
CA GLU A 54 17.90 -1.22 -21.42
C GLU A 54 16.38 -1.42 -21.28
N HIS A 55 15.98 -2.37 -20.43
CA HIS A 55 14.56 -2.62 -20.17
C HIS A 55 14.00 -1.58 -19.20
N SER A 56 12.84 -0.99 -19.52
CA SER A 56 12.20 0.09 -18.75
C SER A 56 11.87 -0.26 -17.28
N GLY A 57 11.85 -1.55 -16.92
CA GLY A 57 11.61 -2.03 -15.56
C GLY A 57 12.86 -2.42 -14.77
N ARG A 58 14.07 -2.36 -15.36
CA ARG A 58 15.31 -2.78 -14.70
C ARG A 58 16.45 -1.83 -15.03
N VAL A 59 16.84 -1.04 -14.05
CA VAL A 59 18.01 -0.16 -14.15
C VAL A 59 19.29 -0.98 -13.98
N ARG A 60 20.24 -0.85 -14.91
CA ARG A 60 21.59 -1.39 -14.77
C ARG A 60 22.35 -0.53 -13.76
N GLY A 61 22.63 -1.10 -12.60
CA GLY A 61 23.30 -0.38 -11.52
C GLY A 61 24.74 0.01 -11.88
N VAL A 62 25.09 1.28 -11.70
CA VAL A 62 26.43 1.85 -11.93
C VAL A 62 27.47 1.39 -10.89
N GLY A 63 27.03 0.73 -9.81
CA GLY A 63 27.88 0.19 -8.74
C GLY A 63 27.26 0.40 -7.37
N SER A 64 27.88 -0.19 -6.32
CA SER A 64 27.33 -0.24 -4.96
C SER A 64 27.39 1.07 -4.16
N PHE A 65 27.53 2.22 -4.82
CA PHE A 65 27.64 3.53 -4.16
C PHE A 65 26.34 4.33 -4.16
N VAL A 66 25.29 3.82 -4.82
CA VAL A 66 23.97 4.43 -4.81
C VAL A 66 23.07 3.64 -3.86
N THR A 67 22.78 4.20 -2.69
CA THR A 67 21.75 3.66 -1.80
C THR A 67 20.40 4.29 -2.11
N PRO A 68 19.28 3.56 -1.96
CA PRO A 68 17.94 4.12 -2.15
C PRO A 68 17.70 5.40 -1.34
N SER A 69 18.35 5.54 -0.17
CA SER A 69 18.29 6.76 0.66
C SER A 69 18.84 8.02 -0.01
N MET A 70 19.59 7.90 -1.12
CA MET A 70 20.08 9.05 -1.88
C MET A 70 19.02 9.66 -2.80
N PHE A 71 17.99 8.89 -3.16
CA PHE A 71 16.95 9.31 -4.10
C PHE A 71 15.58 9.41 -3.44
N PHE A 72 15.32 8.55 -2.46
CA PHE A 72 14.09 8.51 -1.72
C PHE A 72 14.37 9.00 -0.30
N ASN A 73 13.51 9.90 0.19
CA ASN A 73 13.50 10.36 1.57
C ASN A 73 13.00 9.23 2.50
N LEU A 74 13.74 8.12 2.56
CA LEU A 74 13.45 7.06 3.52
C LEU A 74 13.72 7.63 4.90
N PRO A 75 12.80 7.43 5.86
CA PRO A 75 13.09 7.71 7.25
C PRO A 75 14.40 7.01 7.61
N THR A 76 15.43 7.79 7.94
CA THR A 76 16.73 7.29 8.40
C THR A 76 16.59 6.82 9.85
N GLY A 77 15.72 5.84 10.06
CA GLY A 77 15.52 5.17 11.31
C GLY A 77 15.65 3.69 11.05
N LYS A 78 16.49 3.01 11.85
CA LYS A 78 16.36 1.56 12.04
C LYS A 78 14.88 1.36 12.36
N GLY A 79 14.14 0.70 11.47
CA GLY A 79 12.70 0.50 11.64
C GLY A 79 12.46 0.12 13.08
N CYS A 80 11.66 0.91 13.80
CA CYS A 80 11.39 0.67 15.21
C CYS A 80 10.93 -0.77 15.30
N ARG A 81 11.78 -1.66 15.82
CA ARG A 81 11.43 -3.06 15.99
C ARG A 81 10.52 -3.10 17.20
N ILE A 82 9.26 -2.75 16.98
CA ILE A 82 8.20 -2.93 17.97
C ILE A 82 8.23 -4.40 18.32
N THR A 83 8.49 -4.68 19.59
CA THR A 83 8.53 -6.07 20.05
C THR A 83 7.12 -6.64 19.98
N LYS A 84 6.99 -7.96 19.77
CA LYS A 84 5.67 -8.62 19.76
C LYS A 84 4.89 -8.33 21.03
N ALA A 85 5.57 -8.23 22.18
CA ALA A 85 4.95 -7.90 23.46
C ALA A 85 4.34 -6.49 23.47
N GLU A 86 5.03 -5.52 22.90
CA GLU A 86 4.58 -4.13 22.84
C GLU A 86 3.37 -3.96 21.90
N LEU A 87 3.35 -4.70 20.78
CA LEU A 87 2.19 -4.73 19.89
C LEU A 87 0.96 -5.31 20.59
N LEU A 88 1.12 -6.45 21.29
CA LEU A 88 0.04 -7.08 22.04
C LEU A 88 -0.48 -6.21 23.19
N ALA A 89 0.38 -5.40 23.82
CA ALA A 89 -0.05 -4.46 24.86
C ALA A 89 -0.96 -3.37 24.29
N ARG A 90 -0.59 -2.78 23.14
CA ARG A 90 -1.43 -1.80 22.43
C ARG A 90 -2.76 -2.41 21.98
N ASP A 91 -2.75 -3.65 21.52
CA ASP A 91 -3.97 -4.34 21.07
C ASP A 91 -4.94 -4.54 22.24
N ARG A 92 -4.44 -4.97 23.40
CA ARG A 92 -5.25 -5.12 24.62
C ARG A 92 -5.84 -3.79 25.11
N GLU A 93 -5.09 -2.70 25.02
CA GLU A 93 -5.57 -1.36 25.40
C GLU A 93 -6.73 -0.93 24.49
N ARG A 94 -6.55 -1.07 23.19
CA ARG A 94 -7.59 -0.80 22.19
C ARG A 94 -8.85 -1.64 22.39
N ASP A 95 -8.69 -2.93 22.68
CA ASP A 95 -9.83 -3.81 22.95
C ASP A 95 -10.56 -3.40 24.24
N ALA A 96 -9.82 -3.02 25.28
CA ALA A 96 -10.41 -2.54 26.53
C ALA A 96 -11.16 -1.21 26.37
N GLU A 97 -10.65 -0.30 25.53
CA GLU A 97 -11.35 0.95 25.17
C GLU A 97 -12.64 0.66 24.41
N LEU A 98 -12.60 -0.26 23.44
CA LEU A 98 -13.76 -0.65 22.66
C LEU A 98 -14.85 -1.26 23.56
N GLU A 99 -14.49 -2.12 24.51
CA GLU A 99 -15.44 -2.70 25.45
C GLU A 99 -16.03 -1.66 26.41
N LYS A 100 -15.25 -0.68 26.86
CA LYS A 100 -15.77 0.45 27.66
C LYS A 100 -16.78 1.27 26.84
N ALA A 101 -16.45 1.60 25.60
CA ALA A 101 -17.33 2.35 24.72
C ALA A 101 -18.65 1.60 24.44
N LYS A 102 -18.59 0.28 24.22
CA LYS A 102 -19.79 -0.56 24.08
C LYS A 102 -20.66 -0.55 25.32
N GLN A 103 -20.06 -0.68 26.51
CA GLN A 103 -20.80 -0.64 27.77
C GLN A 103 -21.45 0.72 28.02
N GLU A 104 -20.77 1.82 27.69
CA GLU A 104 -21.32 3.16 27.79
C GLU A 104 -22.49 3.38 26.83
N MET A 105 -22.36 2.93 25.59
CA MET A 105 -23.45 2.97 24.61
C MET A 105 -24.66 2.13 25.05
N GLU A 106 -24.43 0.97 25.65
CA GLU A 106 -25.53 0.14 26.16
C GLU A 106 -26.20 0.76 27.40
N ARG A 107 -25.42 1.37 28.30
CA ARG A 107 -25.98 2.10 29.46
C ARG A 107 -26.83 3.28 29.03
N THR A 108 -26.32 4.09 28.11
CA THR A 108 -27.07 5.23 27.56
C THR A 108 -28.32 4.76 26.82
N ARG A 109 -28.25 3.66 26.06
CA ARG A 109 -29.44 3.04 25.45
C ARG A 109 -30.48 2.63 26.49
N GLN A 110 -30.09 1.96 27.57
CA GLN A 110 -31.02 1.54 28.63
C GLN A 110 -31.62 2.74 29.38
N GLU A 111 -30.88 3.82 29.55
CA GLU A 111 -31.41 5.06 30.12
C GLU A 111 -32.44 5.71 29.19
N MET A 112 -32.16 5.77 27.89
CA MET A 112 -33.10 6.26 26.87
C MET A 112 -34.35 5.37 26.78
N GLU A 113 -34.21 4.05 26.92
CA GLU A 113 -35.36 3.13 26.95
C GLU A 113 -36.19 3.32 28.22
N ARG A 114 -35.56 3.46 29.40
CA ARG A 114 -36.27 3.75 30.66
C ARG A 114 -37.03 5.08 30.61
N THR A 115 -36.37 6.16 30.18
CA THR A 115 -37.02 7.47 30.03
C THR A 115 -38.15 7.43 28.99
N ARG A 116 -38.01 6.66 27.92
CA ARG A 116 -39.07 6.42 26.94
C ARG A 116 -40.27 5.71 27.58
N GLU A 117 -40.03 4.66 28.37
CA GLU A 117 -41.09 3.93 29.07
C GLU A 117 -41.81 4.82 30.09
N GLU A 118 -41.07 5.59 30.89
CA GLU A 118 -41.62 6.57 31.83
C GLU A 118 -42.50 7.60 31.12
N MET A 119 -42.02 8.15 29.99
CA MET A 119 -42.78 9.09 29.18
C MET A 119 -44.07 8.45 28.64
N VAL A 120 -44.01 7.21 28.15
CA VAL A 120 -45.20 6.48 27.66
C VAL A 120 -46.19 6.22 28.80
N GLN A 121 -45.73 5.86 29.99
CA GLN A 121 -46.58 5.67 31.17
C GLN A 121 -47.24 6.98 31.61
N ALA A 122 -46.51 8.09 31.62
CA ALA A 122 -47.04 9.42 31.93
C ALA A 122 -48.12 9.85 30.92
N LEU A 123 -47.88 9.64 29.62
CA LEU A 123 -48.87 9.91 28.56
C LEU A 123 -50.13 9.05 28.73
N LYS A 124 -49.96 7.79 29.14
CA LYS A 124 -51.07 6.87 29.42
C LYS A 124 -51.89 7.31 30.64
N ALA A 125 -51.24 7.75 31.72
CA ALA A 125 -51.89 8.25 32.93
C ALA A 125 -52.67 9.56 32.69
N MET A 126 -52.16 10.42 31.79
CA MET A 126 -52.85 11.63 31.34
C MET A 126 -53.97 11.35 30.30
N GLY A 127 -54.26 10.09 29.97
CA GLY A 127 -55.35 9.71 29.07
C GLY A 127 -55.09 9.98 27.59
N LEU A 128 -53.84 10.26 27.19
CA LEU A 128 -53.45 10.58 25.80
C LEU A 128 -53.11 9.32 24.96
N ALA A 129 -53.40 8.13 25.48
CA ALA A 129 -52.94 6.84 24.94
C ALA A 129 -53.54 6.42 23.58
N ASN A 130 -54.44 7.21 22.98
CA ASN A 130 -55.15 6.81 21.76
C ASN A 130 -55.28 7.94 20.72
N ILE A 131 -54.27 8.80 20.60
CA ILE A 131 -54.15 9.68 19.44
C ILE A 131 -53.58 8.82 18.30
N PRO A 132 -54.29 8.65 17.15
CA PRO A 132 -53.72 7.96 16.00
C PRO A 132 -52.43 8.68 15.65
N SER A 133 -51.30 7.97 15.66
CA SER A 133 -50.04 8.56 15.22
C SER A 133 -50.26 9.15 13.83
N PRO A 134 -49.99 10.46 13.60
CA PRO A 134 -49.95 10.95 12.24
C PRO A 134 -48.93 10.06 11.52
N LYS A 135 -49.32 9.50 10.37
CA LYS A 135 -48.41 8.71 9.54
C LYS A 135 -47.20 9.60 9.25
N LEU A 136 -46.10 9.39 9.95
CA LEU A 136 -44.81 9.93 9.56
C LEU A 136 -44.57 9.32 8.18
N SER A 137 -44.75 10.12 7.14
CA SER A 137 -44.35 9.73 5.80
C SER A 137 -42.89 9.30 5.86
N GLU A 138 -42.56 8.15 5.28
CA GLU A 138 -41.20 7.58 5.16
C GLU A 138 -40.18 8.50 4.43
N MET A 139 -40.56 9.75 4.13
CA MET A 139 -39.74 10.79 3.51
C MET A 139 -38.78 11.43 4.53
N ALA A 140 -38.09 10.59 5.31
CA ALA A 140 -36.83 10.95 5.97
C ALA A 140 -35.88 9.75 5.97
N SER A 141 -35.93 8.94 4.91
CA SER A 141 -34.80 8.12 4.50
C SER A 141 -33.95 8.97 3.56
N CYS A 142 -32.83 9.52 4.06
CA CYS A 142 -31.69 9.79 3.18
C CYS A 142 -31.04 8.43 2.89
N GLY A 143 -31.78 7.58 2.19
CA GLY A 143 -31.35 6.32 1.63
C GLY A 143 -31.06 6.58 0.16
N GLN A 144 -29.81 6.89 -0.13
CA GLN A 144 -29.33 6.73 -1.49
C GLN A 144 -29.41 5.24 -1.81
N LYS A 145 -30.32 4.87 -2.73
CA LYS A 145 -30.37 3.51 -3.27
C LYS A 145 -29.06 3.25 -3.98
N VAL A 146 -28.20 2.42 -3.39
CA VAL A 146 -27.25 1.63 -4.16
C VAL A 146 -27.65 0.17 -3.98
N ALA A 147 -27.78 -0.50 -5.11
CA ALA A 147 -28.36 -1.83 -5.26
C ALA A 147 -27.68 -2.86 -4.33
N SER A 148 -28.51 -3.73 -3.75
CA SER A 148 -28.07 -4.91 -3.00
C SER A 148 -27.29 -5.88 -3.90
N PRO A 149 -26.48 -6.76 -3.30
CA PRO A 149 -26.96 -8.13 -3.26
C PRO A 149 -26.85 -8.76 -1.86
N SER A 150 -27.95 -9.38 -1.46
CA SER A 150 -28.02 -10.46 -0.48
C SER A 150 -27.12 -11.61 -0.93
N VAL A 151 -26.23 -12.10 -0.05
CA VAL A 151 -26.15 -13.50 0.41
C VAL A 151 -25.15 -13.52 1.58
N VAL A 152 -25.64 -13.78 2.79
CA VAL A 152 -24.81 -14.32 3.88
C VAL A 152 -24.67 -15.83 3.64
N LYS A 153 -23.44 -16.30 3.40
CA LYS A 153 -23.05 -17.70 3.62
C LYS A 153 -21.60 -17.73 4.12
N ASP A 154 -21.49 -18.12 5.39
CA ASP A 154 -20.42 -18.92 5.97
C ASP A 154 -18.97 -18.54 5.62
N LEU A 155 -18.36 -17.72 6.48
CA LEU A 155 -16.92 -17.42 6.46
C LEU A 155 -16.11 -18.46 7.26
N ASP A 156 -16.39 -19.74 7.01
CA ASP A 156 -15.62 -20.86 7.55
C ASP A 156 -15.23 -21.85 6.44
N GLN A 157 -14.93 -21.34 5.24
CA GLN A 157 -14.16 -22.10 4.25
C GLN A 157 -13.74 -21.12 3.13
N LEU A 158 -12.44 -20.90 2.94
CA LEU A 158 -11.74 -20.60 1.67
C LEU A 158 -10.30 -20.18 2.00
N LEU A 159 -9.56 -21.12 2.58
CA LEU A 159 -8.14 -21.24 2.25
C LEU A 159 -8.10 -21.87 0.86
N VAL A 160 -7.89 -21.06 -0.16
CA VAL A 160 -7.36 -21.47 -1.46
C VAL A 160 -6.55 -20.32 -2.00
N ASP A 161 -5.29 -20.63 -2.27
CA ASP A 161 -4.26 -19.83 -2.91
C ASP A 161 -4.74 -19.31 -4.27
N ASP A 162 -4.46 -18.04 -4.61
CA ASP A 162 -4.25 -17.62 -6.01
C ASP A 162 -3.55 -16.25 -6.06
N ASP A 163 -2.31 -16.29 -6.56
CA ASP A 163 -1.53 -15.18 -7.09
C ASP A 163 -2.28 -14.49 -8.24
N ASP A 164 -2.61 -13.20 -8.12
CA ASP A 164 -2.65 -12.27 -9.27
C ASP A 164 -2.74 -10.80 -8.81
N CYS A 165 -1.59 -10.12 -8.81
CA CYS A 165 -1.50 -8.68 -8.56
C CYS A 165 -2.03 -7.89 -9.77
N VAL A 166 -3.22 -7.29 -9.66
CA VAL A 166 -3.69 -6.31 -10.64
C VAL A 166 -3.11 -4.92 -10.33
N PRO A 167 -2.47 -4.21 -11.29
CA PRO A 167 -1.88 -2.89 -11.05
C PRO A 167 -2.95 -1.80 -10.89
N ILE A 168 -2.88 -1.05 -9.79
CA ILE A 168 -3.67 0.18 -9.58
C ILE A 168 -3.10 1.29 -10.47
N LYS A 169 -3.94 1.88 -11.33
CA LYS A 169 -3.56 3.04 -12.15
C LYS A 169 -3.61 4.35 -11.34
N PRO A 170 -2.65 5.28 -11.50
CA PRO A 170 -2.64 6.54 -10.76
C PRO A 170 -3.76 7.51 -11.19
N ILE A 171 -4.35 8.18 -10.21
CA ILE A 171 -5.34 9.27 -10.41
C ILE A 171 -4.56 10.56 -10.74
N PRO A 172 -4.92 11.30 -11.81
CA PRO A 172 -4.27 12.57 -12.14
C PRO A 172 -4.66 13.71 -11.17
N PRO A 173 -3.76 14.67 -10.91
CA PRO A 173 -4.01 15.76 -9.96
C PRO A 173 -5.01 16.80 -10.49
N GLU A 174 -5.94 17.19 -9.62
CA GLU A 174 -6.92 18.25 -9.89
C GLU A 174 -6.25 19.62 -10.05
N ASN A 175 -6.59 20.29 -11.15
CA ASN A 175 -6.18 21.66 -11.44
C ASN A 175 -6.74 22.63 -10.39
N LYS A 176 -5.85 23.33 -9.68
CA LYS A 176 -6.23 24.50 -8.88
C LYS A 176 -6.60 25.64 -9.82
N VAL A 177 -7.87 26.03 -9.78
CA VAL A 177 -8.39 27.22 -10.46
C VAL A 177 -7.69 28.47 -9.91
N LYS A 178 -7.33 29.36 -10.85
CA LYS A 178 -6.65 30.65 -10.65
C LYS A 178 -7.37 31.59 -9.68
#